data_AF-A0AAN7E146-F1
#
_entry.id   AF-A0AAN7E146-F1
#
_cell.length_a   1.000
_cell.length_b   1.000
_cell.length_c   1.000
_cell.angle_alpha   90.00
_cell.angle_beta   90.00
_cell.angle_gamma   90.00
#
_symmetry.space_group_name_H-M   'P 1'
#
loop_
_entity.id
_entity.type
_entity.pdbx_description
1 polymer ?
#
loop_
_entity_poly.entity_id
_entity_poly.type
_entity_poly.pdbx_seq_one_letter_code
_entity_poly.pdbx_strand_id
1 'polypeptide(L)'
;MALEEDQDFNTLQWEVSVTLSSNQPVIGSEIIITETKLVNSYHTIGSLPPPSHSFVYTWYRHSIPCSVHRHKLATVQCTSCAKLNASIEKSYHCSSKCFSDAWNKHKKYHHWAANAARNNSTGNQQDVKKLRSSGSWPNLIDGSVLDENAIMVEEDNIWIKVGSSNNYVPTLYDYDFRLRLHSAAVDSSLGTRLSLDNIVVTDPVIKPSHPPRKMIRLPNTLNSNLKAQSSDDVVFSVLSYNILADSLSTKAFSYCPKWALAWEYRQENLLEEIIKYDADILCLQEVQCDHFENFFEPELKKLGYSVMYKKKTGAGLEFDKEASSVVNALEPEIRFEGSHCLTSKDNVALVVVLESLQNGSNRDDFQSRICVANTHIHWSKGHEDVTLFQVAHLVNGLEKIAQSQQIPIIICGDFNSRPGSDPHNFVVKGSADCISEKANDPLGIYQYLKLHHSLSLVSAYSSFLHSDGVEEQQRKMNSQTSEPAFTYFSDKFFGTLDYIFYTGY
;
A
#
# COMPACT_ATOMS: atom_id res chain seq x y z
N MET A 1 -10.00 -50.44 -52.34
CA MET A 1 -9.62 -49.02 -52.45
C MET A 1 -10.60 -48.26 -51.58
N ALA A 2 -10.25 -48.15 -50.29
CA ALA A 2 -9.59 -46.97 -49.73
C ALA A 2 -10.66 -45.93 -49.38
N LEU A 3 -11.29 -46.13 -48.22
CA LEU A 3 -11.90 -45.07 -47.44
C LEU A 3 -10.84 -44.69 -46.41
N GLU A 4 -10.23 -43.53 -46.62
CA GLU A 4 -9.50 -42.80 -45.59
C GLU A 4 -10.55 -42.30 -44.59
N GLU A 5 -10.55 -42.86 -43.38
CA GLU A 5 -11.23 -42.27 -42.23
C GLU A 5 -10.18 -41.46 -41.46
N ASP A 6 -10.45 -40.17 -41.39
CA ASP A 6 -9.72 -39.15 -40.66
C ASP A 6 -9.45 -39.58 -39.21
N GLN A 7 -8.16 -39.71 -38.87
CA GLN A 7 -7.69 -39.73 -37.49
C GLN A 7 -7.74 -38.31 -36.94
N ASP A 8 -8.90 -37.91 -36.39
CA ASP A 8 -8.97 -36.75 -35.51
C ASP A 8 -8.28 -37.07 -34.18
N PHE A 9 -7.14 -36.42 -33.97
CA PHE A 9 -6.30 -36.52 -32.78
C PHE A 9 -7.07 -36.12 -31.51
N ASN A 10 -7.05 -37.02 -30.52
CA ASN A 10 -7.15 -36.77 -29.06
C ASN A 10 -7.59 -35.36 -28.63
N THR A 11 -8.87 -35.18 -28.36
CA THR A 11 -9.36 -34.14 -27.44
C THR A 11 -8.66 -34.28 -26.09
N LEU A 12 -7.78 -33.34 -25.76
CA LEU A 12 -7.03 -33.31 -24.50
C LEU A 12 -8.00 -33.36 -23.30
N GLN A 13 -7.82 -34.33 -22.41
CA GLN A 13 -8.70 -34.61 -21.26
C GLN A 13 -8.62 -33.58 -20.12
N TRP A 14 -7.77 -32.56 -20.25
CA TRP A 14 -7.44 -31.65 -19.16
C TRP A 14 -7.54 -30.19 -19.60
N GLU A 15 -8.09 -29.36 -18.71
CA GLU A 15 -8.23 -27.92 -18.86
C GLU A 15 -7.47 -27.22 -17.74
N VAL A 16 -6.78 -26.13 -18.08
CA VAL A 16 -6.13 -25.27 -17.10
C VAL A 16 -7.08 -24.14 -16.71
N SER A 17 -7.19 -23.87 -15.42
CA SER A 17 -7.88 -22.71 -14.88
C SER A 17 -6.90 -21.85 -14.09
N VAL A 18 -6.88 -20.55 -14.38
CA VAL A 18 -5.98 -19.56 -13.77
C VAL A 18 -6.79 -18.46 -13.11
N THR A 19 -6.39 -18.07 -11.91
CA THR A 19 -6.93 -16.89 -11.22
C THR A 19 -5.82 -15.85 -11.04
N LEU A 20 -6.10 -14.61 -11.46
CA LEU A 20 -5.22 -13.46 -11.23
C LEU A 20 -5.59 -12.75 -9.92
N SER A 21 -4.61 -12.15 -9.27
CA SER A 21 -4.77 -11.23 -8.13
C SER A 21 -5.67 -10.04 -8.46
N SER A 22 -5.57 -9.48 -9.66
CA SER A 22 -6.40 -8.39 -10.17
C SER A 22 -6.56 -8.51 -11.70
N ASN A 23 -7.76 -8.20 -12.21
CA ASN A 23 -7.98 -8.07 -13.66
C ASN A 23 -7.52 -6.72 -14.22
N GLN A 24 -7.26 -5.74 -13.35
CA GLN A 24 -6.80 -4.39 -13.71
C GLN A 24 -5.28 -4.31 -13.51
N PRO A 25 -4.47 -4.29 -14.58
CA PRO A 25 -3.02 -4.15 -14.47
C PRO A 25 -2.66 -2.72 -14.12
N VAL A 26 -1.62 -2.54 -13.31
CA VAL A 26 -1.11 -1.25 -12.89
C VAL A 26 0.39 -1.21 -13.14
N ILE A 27 0.88 -0.13 -13.75
CA ILE A 27 2.32 0.04 -14.03
C ILE A 27 3.12 -0.05 -12.73
N GLY A 28 4.18 -0.85 -12.72
CA GLY A 28 5.05 -1.07 -11.58
C GLY A 28 4.50 -2.03 -10.52
N SER A 29 3.19 -2.35 -10.55
CA SER A 29 2.59 -3.32 -9.64
C SER A 29 2.62 -4.70 -10.25
N GLU A 30 3.18 -5.66 -9.53
CA GLU A 30 3.20 -7.05 -9.98
C GLU A 30 1.78 -7.63 -10.10
N ILE A 31 1.52 -8.32 -11.21
CA ILE A 31 0.36 -9.18 -11.40
C ILE A 31 0.76 -10.60 -11.02
N ILE A 32 0.21 -11.08 -9.91
CA ILE A 32 0.47 -12.43 -9.41
C ILE A 32 -0.66 -13.36 -9.82
N ILE A 33 -0.31 -14.55 -10.30
CA ILE A 33 -1.23 -15.68 -10.46
C ILE A 33 -1.45 -16.33 -9.09
N THR A 34 -2.63 -16.15 -8.52
CA THR A 34 -2.96 -16.63 -7.16
C THR A 34 -3.29 -18.11 -7.13
N GLU A 35 -3.77 -18.65 -8.24
CA GLU A 35 -4.10 -20.07 -8.36
C GLU A 35 -3.96 -20.54 -9.80
N THR A 36 -3.39 -21.73 -10.00
CA THR A 36 -3.44 -22.48 -11.26
C THR A 36 -3.84 -23.91 -10.97
N LYS A 37 -4.90 -24.38 -11.64
CA LYS A 37 -5.45 -25.72 -11.47
C LYS A 37 -5.50 -26.47 -12.80
N LEU A 38 -5.19 -27.75 -12.77
CA LEU A 38 -5.48 -28.68 -13.87
C LEU A 38 -6.75 -29.46 -13.53
N VAL A 39 -7.79 -29.28 -14.34
CA VAL A 39 -9.12 -29.86 -14.13
C VAL A 39 -9.42 -30.85 -15.25
N ASN A 40 -10.05 -31.97 -14.92
CA ASN A 40 -10.48 -32.93 -15.94
C ASN A 40 -11.70 -32.36 -16.68
N SER A 41 -11.64 -32.33 -18.01
CA SER A 41 -12.69 -31.75 -18.87
C SER A 41 -14.00 -32.56 -18.82
N TYR A 42 -13.94 -33.83 -18.42
CA TYR A 42 -15.10 -34.69 -18.25
C TYR A 42 -15.32 -34.86 -16.74
N HIS A 43 -16.36 -34.21 -16.19
CA HIS A 43 -16.82 -34.39 -14.80
C HIS A 43 -17.37 -35.81 -14.51
N THR A 44 -16.74 -36.85 -15.04
CA THR A 44 -17.08 -38.24 -14.81
C THR A 44 -16.60 -38.69 -13.43
N ILE A 45 -17.55 -39.22 -12.65
CA ILE A 45 -17.34 -39.85 -11.36
C ILE A 45 -16.36 -41.03 -11.56
N GLY A 46 -15.11 -40.88 -11.10
CA GLY A 46 -14.04 -41.88 -11.26
C GLY A 46 -12.77 -41.41 -11.98
N SER A 47 -12.51 -40.12 -12.13
CA SER A 47 -11.32 -39.60 -12.82
C SER A 47 -10.00 -40.07 -12.19
N LEU A 48 -9.10 -40.64 -13.01
CA LEU A 48 -7.70 -40.88 -12.65
C LEU A 48 -7.04 -39.57 -12.18
N PRO A 49 -6.12 -39.60 -11.19
CA PRO A 49 -5.38 -38.41 -10.80
C PRO A 49 -4.59 -37.86 -12.00
N PRO A 50 -4.41 -36.53 -12.10
CA PRO A 50 -3.65 -35.94 -13.19
C PRO A 50 -2.23 -36.49 -13.21
N PRO A 51 -1.63 -36.70 -14.40
CA PRO A 51 -0.24 -37.08 -14.52
C PRO A 51 0.69 -36.01 -13.91
N SER A 52 1.95 -36.35 -13.68
CA SER A 52 2.95 -35.39 -13.20
C SER A 52 3.09 -34.25 -14.22
N HIS A 53 2.79 -33.03 -13.79
CA HIS A 53 2.72 -31.87 -14.67
C HIS A 53 3.38 -30.64 -14.06
N SER A 54 3.73 -29.71 -14.94
CA SER A 54 4.10 -28.34 -14.61
C SER A 54 3.30 -27.37 -15.49
N PHE A 55 3.25 -26.11 -15.08
CA PHE A 55 2.56 -25.08 -15.84
C PHE A 55 3.56 -24.20 -16.59
N VAL A 56 3.24 -23.90 -17.84
CA VAL A 56 3.94 -22.91 -18.64
C VAL A 56 3.06 -21.69 -18.82
N TYR A 57 3.67 -20.52 -18.72
CA TYR A 57 3.00 -19.24 -18.81
C TYR A 57 3.63 -18.43 -19.94
N THR A 58 2.81 -17.68 -20.69
CA THR A 58 3.31 -16.70 -21.65
C THR A 58 2.41 -15.48 -21.65
N TRP A 59 3.02 -14.33 -21.42
CA TRP A 59 2.36 -13.04 -21.42
C TRP A 59 2.52 -12.37 -22.75
N TYR A 60 1.42 -11.79 -23.24
CA TYR A 60 1.37 -11.00 -24.45
C TYR A 60 0.77 -9.64 -24.17
N ARG A 61 1.25 -8.61 -24.87
CA ARG A 61 0.63 -7.29 -24.91
C ARG A 61 -0.10 -7.11 -26.23
N HIS A 62 -1.32 -6.57 -26.17
CA HIS A 62 -2.04 -6.13 -27.37
C HIS A 62 -1.26 -5.05 -28.10
N SER A 63 -1.20 -5.12 -29.42
CA SER A 63 -0.52 -4.13 -30.25
C SER A 63 -1.38 -3.72 -31.44
N ILE A 64 -1.23 -2.47 -31.85
CA ILE A 64 -1.94 -1.90 -32.98
C ILE A 64 -1.03 -1.98 -34.21
N PRO A 65 -1.46 -2.59 -35.32
CA PRO A 65 -0.69 -2.57 -36.57
C PRO A 65 -0.59 -1.15 -37.12
N CYS A 66 0.46 -0.90 -37.90
CA CYS A 66 0.55 0.34 -38.65
C CYS A 66 -0.57 0.42 -39.69
N SER A 67 -1.26 1.57 -39.72
CA SER A 67 -2.33 1.88 -40.68
C SER A 67 -1.91 1.78 -42.16
N VAL A 68 -0.60 1.80 -42.44
CA VAL A 68 -0.02 1.73 -43.79
C VAL A 68 0.62 0.36 -44.02
N HIS A 69 1.38 -0.13 -43.06
CA HIS A 69 2.12 -1.38 -43.14
C HIS A 69 1.51 -2.39 -42.17
N ARG A 70 0.51 -3.16 -42.61
CA ARG A 70 -0.24 -4.09 -41.73
C ARG A 70 0.62 -5.14 -41.01
N HIS A 71 1.80 -5.45 -41.55
CA HIS A 71 2.78 -6.38 -40.98
C HIS A 71 3.80 -5.70 -40.04
N LYS A 72 3.74 -4.37 -39.87
CA LYS A 72 4.62 -3.64 -38.96
C LYS A 72 3.82 -3.09 -37.79
N LEU A 73 4.39 -3.22 -36.61
CA LEU A 73 3.83 -2.65 -35.38
C LEU A 73 3.83 -1.13 -35.45
N ALA A 74 2.78 -0.51 -34.93
CA ALA A 74 2.78 0.93 -34.80
C ALA A 74 3.60 1.40 -33.59
N THR A 75 4.35 2.47 -33.80
CA THR A 75 5.18 3.14 -32.79
C THR A 75 4.82 4.63 -32.68
N VAL A 76 3.97 5.15 -33.56
CA VAL A 76 3.61 6.57 -33.60
C VAL A 76 2.10 6.69 -33.78
N GLN A 77 1.46 7.54 -32.97
CA GLN A 77 0.04 7.88 -33.13
C GLN A 77 -0.11 9.35 -33.56
N CYS A 78 -1.04 9.62 -34.49
CA CYS A 78 -1.43 10.97 -34.82
C CYS A 78 -2.22 11.63 -33.68
N THR A 79 -1.63 12.64 -33.04
CA THR A 79 -2.25 13.35 -31.91
C THR A 79 -3.57 14.04 -32.24
N SER A 80 -3.78 14.48 -33.48
CA SER A 80 -5.04 15.08 -33.91
C SER A 80 -6.16 14.05 -34.09
N CYS A 81 -5.85 12.84 -34.56
CA CYS A 81 -6.82 11.73 -34.61
C CYS A 81 -7.21 11.27 -33.21
N ALA A 82 -6.24 11.16 -32.31
CA ALA A 82 -6.48 10.84 -30.90
C ALA A 82 -7.44 11.85 -30.24
N LYS A 83 -7.32 13.15 -30.56
CA LYS A 83 -8.21 14.22 -30.08
C LYS A 83 -9.64 14.13 -30.60
N LEU A 84 -9.80 13.64 -31.83
CA LEU A 84 -11.07 13.56 -32.54
C LEU A 84 -11.81 12.23 -32.32
N ASN A 85 -11.27 11.36 -31.45
CA ASN A 85 -11.78 10.01 -31.23
C ASN A 85 -11.95 9.21 -32.53
N ALA A 86 -11.03 9.44 -33.48
CA ALA A 86 -11.03 8.74 -34.75
C ALA A 86 -10.58 7.28 -34.56
N SER A 87 -10.87 6.40 -35.53
CA SER A 87 -10.51 4.97 -35.46
C SER A 87 -9.06 4.78 -35.04
N ILE A 88 -8.88 4.00 -33.98
CA ILE A 88 -7.58 3.66 -33.39
C ILE A 88 -6.68 3.12 -34.50
N GLU A 89 -7.04 2.03 -35.20
CA GLU A 89 -6.25 1.43 -36.28
C GLU A 89 -5.78 2.40 -37.38
N LYS A 90 -6.58 3.42 -37.70
CA LYS A 90 -6.25 4.39 -38.76
C LYS A 90 -5.39 5.56 -38.28
N SER A 91 -5.21 5.69 -36.97
CA SER A 91 -4.47 6.77 -36.33
C SER A 91 -2.99 6.44 -36.04
N TYR A 92 -2.58 5.18 -36.19
CA TYR A 92 -1.27 4.67 -35.78
C TYR A 92 -0.37 4.30 -36.98
N HIS A 93 0.94 4.49 -36.82
CA HIS A 93 1.97 4.33 -37.86
C HIS A 93 3.25 3.69 -37.28
N CYS A 94 4.00 2.92 -38.08
CA CYS A 94 5.20 2.23 -37.62
C CYS A 94 6.44 3.11 -37.44
N SER A 95 6.39 4.37 -37.88
CA SER A 95 7.45 5.36 -37.68
C SER A 95 6.98 6.77 -38.05
N SER A 96 7.69 7.80 -37.59
CA SER A 96 7.43 9.20 -37.99
C SER A 96 7.57 9.41 -39.49
N LYS A 97 8.48 8.68 -40.13
CA LYS A 97 8.64 8.66 -41.59
C LYS A 97 7.42 8.06 -42.28
N CYS A 98 6.94 6.90 -41.84
CA CYS A 98 5.72 6.28 -42.34
C CYS A 98 4.50 7.21 -42.21
N PHE A 99 4.35 7.89 -41.07
CA PHE A 99 3.31 8.90 -40.87
C PHE A 99 3.42 10.06 -41.87
N SER A 100 4.63 10.62 -42.02
CA SER A 100 4.89 11.75 -42.91
C SER A 100 4.64 11.39 -44.37
N ASP A 101 5.13 10.23 -44.82
CA ASP A 101 4.94 9.72 -46.18
C ASP A 101 3.45 9.46 -46.48
N ALA A 102 2.70 8.98 -45.47
CA ALA A 102 1.27 8.74 -45.58
C ALA A 102 0.40 9.98 -45.36
N TRP A 103 0.98 11.14 -45.00
CA TRP A 103 0.24 12.33 -44.55
C TRP A 103 -0.82 12.79 -45.55
N ASN A 104 -0.53 12.76 -46.85
CA ASN A 104 -1.48 13.19 -47.88
C ASN A 104 -2.74 12.32 -47.97
N LYS A 105 -2.62 11.03 -47.64
CA LYS A 105 -3.76 10.10 -47.52
C LYS A 105 -4.41 10.24 -46.14
N HIS A 106 -3.60 10.35 -45.09
CA HIS A 106 -4.04 10.46 -43.70
C HIS A 106 -4.83 11.74 -43.43
N LYS A 107 -4.47 12.90 -43.99
CA LYS A 107 -5.20 14.18 -43.81
C LYS A 107 -6.64 14.14 -44.34
N LYS A 108 -6.94 13.28 -45.32
CA LYS A 108 -8.33 13.06 -45.79
C LYS A 108 -9.17 12.38 -44.71
N TYR A 109 -8.54 11.50 -43.93
CA TYR A 109 -9.16 10.83 -42.79
C TYR A 109 -9.47 11.82 -41.65
N HIS A 110 -8.60 12.82 -41.41
CA HIS A 110 -8.89 13.92 -40.47
C HIS A 110 -10.17 14.65 -40.84
N HIS A 111 -10.35 14.97 -42.12
CA HIS A 111 -11.54 15.70 -42.58
C HIS A 111 -12.81 14.87 -42.38
N TRP A 112 -12.75 13.56 -42.66
CA TRP A 112 -13.87 12.64 -42.41
C TRP A 112 -14.18 12.49 -40.92
N ALA A 113 -13.18 12.28 -40.07
CA ALA A 113 -13.36 12.14 -38.62
C ALA A 113 -13.90 13.42 -37.97
N ALA A 114 -13.42 14.59 -38.40
CA ALA A 114 -13.93 15.89 -37.94
C ALA A 114 -15.39 16.13 -38.36
N ASN A 115 -15.80 15.67 -39.55
CA ASN A 115 -17.18 15.76 -40.02
C ASN A 115 -18.10 14.76 -39.29
N ALA A 116 -17.63 13.54 -39.01
CA ALA A 116 -18.37 12.55 -38.22
C ALA A 116 -18.61 13.03 -36.77
N ALA A 117 -17.61 13.66 -36.15
CA ALA A 117 -17.73 14.25 -34.82
C ALA A 117 -18.76 15.41 -34.76
N ARG A 118 -18.95 16.16 -35.86
CA ARG A 118 -19.98 17.20 -35.97
C ARG A 118 -21.40 16.65 -36.16
N ASN A 119 -21.54 15.46 -36.73
CA ASN A 119 -22.85 14.84 -36.99
C ASN A 119 -23.38 14.00 -35.82
N ASN A 120 -22.51 13.52 -34.92
CA ASN A 120 -22.90 12.78 -33.71
C ASN A 120 -23.32 13.67 -32.52
N SER A 121 -23.47 14.98 -32.72
CA SER A 121 -23.91 15.91 -31.67
C SER A 121 -25.40 15.81 -31.30
N THR A 122 -26.16 14.88 -31.90
CA THR A 122 -27.60 14.70 -31.64
C THR A 122 -28.00 13.30 -31.14
N GLY A 123 -27.07 12.46 -30.66
CA GLY A 123 -27.42 11.14 -30.13
C GLY A 123 -26.47 10.64 -29.04
N ASN A 124 -27.02 10.51 -27.82
CA ASN A 124 -26.51 9.82 -26.62
C ASN A 124 -24.99 9.78 -26.38
N GLN A 125 -24.57 10.53 -25.36
CA GLN A 125 -23.27 10.38 -24.69
C GLN A 125 -23.09 8.94 -24.19
N GLN A 126 -22.19 8.19 -24.83
CA GLN A 126 -21.39 7.17 -24.17
C GLN A 126 -19.96 7.70 -24.07
N ASP A 127 -19.46 7.75 -22.85
CA ASP A 127 -18.13 8.22 -22.48
C ASP A 127 -17.04 7.42 -23.17
N VAL A 128 -16.38 8.02 -24.16
CA VAL A 128 -15.09 7.54 -24.69
C VAL A 128 -14.03 8.57 -24.36
N LYS A 129 -13.17 8.19 -23.40
CA LYS A 129 -12.22 9.08 -22.71
C LYS A 129 -10.98 9.39 -23.55
N LYS A 130 -10.55 10.65 -23.43
CA LYS A 130 -9.34 11.27 -23.98
C LYS A 130 -8.05 10.51 -23.63
N LEU A 131 -7.22 10.22 -24.63
CA LEU A 131 -5.79 9.95 -24.47
C LEU A 131 -4.99 11.01 -25.25
N ARG A 132 -3.99 11.61 -24.61
CA ARG A 132 -3.03 12.51 -25.27
C ARG A 132 -1.60 12.30 -24.78
N SER A 133 -0.71 12.44 -25.76
CA SER A 133 0.68 12.94 -25.72
C SER A 133 1.76 11.95 -25.27
N SER A 134 2.24 11.19 -26.25
CA SER A 134 3.45 10.37 -26.22
C SER A 134 4.71 11.16 -25.84
N GLY A 135 5.45 10.64 -24.87
CA GLY A 135 6.91 10.76 -24.83
C GLY A 135 7.53 9.86 -25.90
N SER A 136 8.73 10.21 -26.32
CA SER A 136 9.52 9.46 -27.30
C SER A 136 9.72 8.01 -26.84
N TRP A 137 9.41 7.04 -27.70
CA TRP A 137 9.86 5.66 -27.54
C TRP A 137 11.39 5.62 -27.51
N PRO A 138 12.03 4.71 -26.75
CA PRO A 138 13.46 4.49 -26.91
C PRO A 138 13.73 3.94 -28.31
N ASN A 139 14.89 4.31 -28.83
CA ASN A 139 15.43 3.81 -30.08
C ASN A 139 15.49 2.27 -30.05
N LEU A 140 14.46 1.62 -30.58
CA LEU A 140 14.61 0.29 -31.15
C LEU A 140 15.57 0.46 -32.32
N ILE A 141 16.79 -0.02 -32.11
CA ILE A 141 17.88 -0.01 -33.08
C ILE A 141 17.35 -0.54 -34.40
N ASP A 142 17.65 0.22 -35.45
CA ASP A 142 17.37 -0.06 -36.85
C ASP A 142 17.70 -1.53 -37.19
N GLY A 143 16.70 -2.30 -37.63
CA GLY A 143 16.93 -3.54 -38.37
C GLY A 143 16.86 -4.89 -37.64
N SER A 144 16.48 -5.00 -36.37
CA SER A 144 16.21 -6.34 -35.80
C SER A 144 14.84 -6.85 -36.27
N VAL A 145 14.83 -7.87 -37.11
CA VAL A 145 13.67 -8.71 -37.39
C VAL A 145 13.13 -9.17 -36.04
N LEU A 146 11.90 -8.77 -35.68
CA LEU A 146 11.21 -9.35 -34.53
C LEU A 146 11.12 -10.85 -34.79
N ASP A 147 11.55 -11.67 -33.84
CA ASP A 147 11.38 -13.13 -33.90
C ASP A 147 9.92 -13.42 -34.22
N GLU A 148 9.65 -14.09 -35.34
CA GLU A 148 8.27 -14.38 -35.80
C GLU A 148 7.50 -15.20 -34.75
N ASN A 149 8.21 -15.94 -33.88
CA ASN A 149 7.64 -16.70 -32.77
C ASN A 149 7.18 -15.82 -31.59
N ALA A 150 7.57 -14.55 -31.55
CA ALA A 150 7.17 -13.59 -30.51
C ALA A 150 5.89 -12.83 -30.86
N ILE A 151 5.32 -13.03 -32.05
CA ILE A 151 4.14 -12.32 -32.53
C ILE A 151 3.03 -13.33 -32.80
N MET A 152 1.89 -13.17 -32.14
CA MET A 152 0.67 -13.91 -32.45
C MET A 152 -0.32 -12.99 -33.17
N VAL A 153 -0.94 -13.50 -34.22
CA VAL A 153 -1.99 -12.80 -34.99
C VAL A 153 -3.27 -13.62 -34.90
N GLU A 154 -4.33 -13.02 -34.36
CA GLU A 154 -5.62 -13.68 -34.15
C GLU A 154 -6.74 -12.65 -34.38
N GLU A 155 -7.69 -12.95 -35.29
CA GLU A 155 -8.85 -12.10 -35.58
C GLU A 155 -8.52 -10.60 -35.73
N ASP A 156 -7.54 -10.27 -36.58
CA ASP A 156 -7.01 -8.91 -36.83
C ASP A 156 -6.27 -8.24 -35.66
N ASN A 157 -6.12 -8.90 -34.51
CA ASN A 157 -5.31 -8.43 -33.39
C ASN A 157 -3.89 -8.97 -33.44
N ILE A 158 -2.91 -8.09 -33.19
CA ILE A 158 -1.50 -8.46 -33.05
C ILE A 158 -1.13 -8.46 -31.58
N TRP A 159 -0.56 -9.56 -31.11
CA TRP A 159 -0.12 -9.76 -29.73
C TRP A 159 1.38 -10.00 -29.71
N ILE A 160 2.09 -9.29 -28.85
CA ILE A 160 3.56 -9.40 -28.76
C ILE A 160 3.90 -10.06 -27.44
N LYS A 161 4.72 -11.10 -27.48
CA LYS A 161 5.23 -11.76 -26.28
C LYS A 161 6.06 -10.79 -25.45
N VAL A 162 5.68 -10.61 -24.18
CA VAL A 162 6.34 -9.71 -23.24
C VAL A 162 6.90 -10.43 -22.01
N GLY A 163 6.52 -11.69 -21.78
CA GLY A 163 7.04 -12.48 -20.66
C GLY A 163 6.68 -13.96 -20.74
N SER A 164 7.31 -14.77 -19.90
CA SER A 164 7.04 -16.22 -19.76
C SER A 164 6.99 -16.71 -18.31
N SER A 165 6.94 -15.79 -17.35
CA SER A 165 6.88 -16.11 -15.93
C SER A 165 5.44 -16.28 -15.46
N ASN A 166 5.27 -16.88 -14.27
CA ASN A 166 4.00 -16.98 -13.56
C ASN A 166 3.54 -15.64 -12.92
N ASN A 167 4.26 -14.57 -13.19
CA ASN A 167 3.97 -13.19 -12.80
C ASN A 167 4.33 -12.25 -13.96
N TYR A 168 3.86 -11.01 -13.87
CA TYR A 168 4.25 -9.96 -14.80
C TYR A 168 4.13 -8.58 -14.14
N VAL A 169 5.16 -7.73 -14.29
CA VAL A 169 5.15 -6.34 -13.83
C VAL A 169 4.92 -5.43 -15.04
N PRO A 170 3.74 -4.80 -15.18
CA PRO A 170 3.47 -3.91 -16.30
C PRO A 170 4.40 -2.70 -16.31
N THR A 171 4.83 -2.33 -17.50
CA THR A 171 5.76 -1.23 -17.76
C THR A 171 5.04 -0.06 -18.43
N LEU A 172 5.76 1.05 -18.64
CA LEU A 172 5.26 2.18 -19.42
C LEU A 172 4.93 1.82 -20.88
N TYR A 173 5.48 0.74 -21.43
CA TYR A 173 5.16 0.27 -22.79
C TYR A 173 3.82 -0.45 -22.86
N ASP A 174 3.31 -0.91 -21.72
CA ASP A 174 2.07 -1.64 -21.65
C ASP A 174 0.89 -0.72 -21.36
N TYR A 175 1.16 0.53 -21.01
CA TYR A 175 0.17 1.56 -20.73
C TYR A 175 -0.91 1.62 -21.82
N ASP A 176 -2.17 1.57 -21.39
CA ASP A 176 -3.37 1.60 -22.24
C ASP A 176 -3.57 0.36 -23.14
N PHE A 177 -2.67 -0.61 -23.10
CA PHE A 177 -2.84 -1.89 -23.76
C PHE A 177 -3.37 -2.96 -22.80
N ARG A 178 -4.11 -3.92 -23.33
CA ARG A 178 -4.50 -5.13 -22.60
C ARG A 178 -3.34 -6.11 -22.58
N LEU A 179 -3.22 -6.84 -21.48
CA LEU A 179 -2.34 -7.99 -21.38
C LEU A 179 -3.15 -9.27 -21.58
N ARG A 180 -2.51 -10.29 -22.13
CA ARG A 180 -3.10 -11.60 -22.36
C ARG A 180 -2.14 -12.65 -21.84
N LEU A 181 -2.60 -13.47 -20.91
CA LEU A 181 -1.87 -14.60 -20.34
C LEU A 181 -2.34 -15.89 -21.01
N HIS A 182 -1.41 -16.59 -21.65
CA HIS A 182 -1.58 -17.97 -22.08
C HIS A 182 -0.98 -18.89 -21.02
N SER A 183 -1.74 -19.88 -20.59
CA SER A 183 -1.30 -20.87 -19.60
C SER A 183 -1.65 -22.28 -20.05
N ALA A 184 -0.74 -23.22 -19.85
CA ALA A 184 -1.02 -24.62 -20.16
C ALA A 184 -0.26 -25.58 -19.25
N ALA A 185 -0.78 -26.79 -19.12
CA ALA A 185 -0.10 -27.89 -18.45
C ALA A 185 0.78 -28.65 -19.45
N VAL A 186 1.99 -28.95 -19.02
CA VAL A 186 2.94 -29.81 -19.74
C VAL A 186 3.35 -30.97 -18.86
N ASP A 187 3.58 -32.12 -19.47
CA ASP A 187 4.12 -33.29 -18.78
C ASP A 187 5.52 -32.97 -18.24
N SER A 188 5.75 -33.22 -16.95
CA SER A 188 7.01 -32.88 -16.29
C SER A 188 8.23 -33.64 -16.81
N SER A 189 8.02 -34.77 -17.49
CA SER A 189 9.10 -35.63 -18.00
C SER A 189 9.36 -35.44 -19.49
N LEU A 190 8.30 -35.28 -20.29
CA LEU A 190 8.37 -35.20 -21.75
C LEU A 190 8.21 -33.77 -22.29
N GLY A 191 7.71 -32.83 -21.47
CA GLY A 191 7.38 -31.47 -21.89
C GLY A 191 6.21 -31.40 -22.89
N THR A 192 5.52 -32.51 -23.13
CA THR A 192 4.39 -32.60 -24.05
C THR A 192 3.18 -31.89 -23.47
N ARG A 193 2.41 -31.21 -24.34
CA ARG A 193 1.21 -30.48 -23.93
C ARG A 193 0.12 -31.44 -23.45
N LEU A 194 -0.35 -31.20 -22.22
CA LEU A 194 -1.42 -31.97 -21.59
C LEU A 194 -2.78 -31.25 -21.66
N SER A 195 -2.78 -29.94 -21.89
CA SER A 195 -3.97 -29.11 -22.00
C SER A 195 -3.89 -28.17 -23.21
N LEU A 196 -5.07 -27.68 -23.62
CA LEU A 196 -5.15 -26.47 -24.45
C LEU A 196 -4.67 -25.25 -23.67
N ASP A 197 -4.37 -24.16 -24.39
CA ASP A 197 -4.05 -22.88 -23.78
C ASP A 197 -5.30 -22.31 -23.09
N ASN A 198 -5.20 -22.11 -21.78
CA ASN A 198 -6.09 -21.22 -21.05
C ASN A 198 -5.67 -19.78 -21.35
N ILE A 199 -6.62 -18.96 -21.79
CA ILE A 199 -6.38 -17.57 -22.18
C ILE A 199 -7.14 -16.65 -21.23
N VAL A 200 -6.40 -15.78 -20.53
CA VAL A 200 -6.95 -14.71 -19.70
C VAL A 200 -6.55 -13.36 -20.29
N VAL A 201 -7.50 -12.47 -20.55
CA VAL A 201 -7.25 -11.12 -21.05
C VAL A 201 -7.62 -10.10 -19.98
N THR A 202 -6.68 -9.21 -19.65
CA THR A 202 -6.85 -8.18 -18.62
C THR A 202 -7.61 -6.95 -19.14
N ASP A 203 -7.96 -6.05 -18.23
CA ASP A 203 -8.27 -4.66 -18.56
C ASP A 203 -7.03 -3.91 -19.06
N PRO A 204 -7.20 -2.76 -19.76
CA PRO A 204 -6.08 -1.95 -20.21
C PRO A 204 -5.21 -1.51 -19.04
N VAL A 205 -3.89 -1.60 -19.18
CA VAL A 205 -2.93 -1.24 -18.12
C VAL A 205 -3.08 0.24 -17.77
N ILE A 206 -3.27 0.54 -16.48
CA ILE A 206 -3.39 1.92 -16.00
C ILE A 206 -2.07 2.45 -15.44
N LYS A 207 -1.90 3.76 -15.56
CA LYS A 207 -0.88 4.55 -14.87
C LYS A 207 -1.58 5.46 -13.86
N PRO A 208 -1.71 5.05 -12.59
CA PRO A 208 -2.26 5.90 -11.56
C PRO A 208 -1.42 7.16 -11.41
N SER A 209 -2.10 8.30 -11.23
CA SER A 209 -1.44 9.56 -10.89
C SER A 209 -1.51 9.72 -9.38
N HIS A 210 -0.37 9.67 -8.72
CA HIS A 210 -0.25 9.96 -7.30
C HIS A 210 0.24 11.40 -7.14
N PRO A 211 -0.65 12.40 -6.94
CA PRO A 211 -0.16 13.70 -6.55
C PRO A 211 0.59 13.53 -5.22
N PRO A 212 1.83 14.03 -5.10
CA PRO A 212 2.56 13.92 -3.86
C PRO A 212 1.77 14.61 -2.74
N ARG A 213 1.75 14.02 -1.54
CA ARG A 213 1.16 14.69 -0.38
C ARG A 213 1.87 16.03 -0.18
N LYS A 214 1.07 17.08 -0.01
CA LYS A 214 1.59 18.42 0.26
C LYS A 214 1.97 18.49 1.73
N MET A 215 3.28 18.44 2.01
CA MET A 215 3.77 18.71 3.35
C MET A 215 3.47 20.15 3.74
N ILE A 216 2.82 20.31 4.88
CA ILE A 216 2.60 21.63 5.48
C ILE A 216 3.85 21.93 6.30
N ARG A 217 4.63 22.89 5.83
CA ARG A 217 5.77 23.40 6.61
C ARG A 217 5.21 24.38 7.61
N LEU A 218 5.48 24.15 8.89
CA LEU A 218 5.24 25.15 9.93
C LEU A 218 6.25 26.28 9.73
N PRO A 219 5.81 27.52 9.47
CA PRO A 219 6.69 28.68 9.45
C PRO A 219 7.32 28.84 10.83
N ASN A 220 8.61 29.13 10.82
CA ASN A 220 9.50 29.19 11.97
C ASN A 220 9.09 30.25 13.04
N THR A 221 8.04 30.03 13.82
CA THR A 221 7.74 30.82 15.02
C THR A 221 8.05 30.07 16.33
N LEU A 222 8.46 28.80 16.25
CA LEU A 222 9.13 28.10 17.34
C LEU A 222 10.58 27.69 17.04
N ASN A 223 11.21 28.29 16.01
CA ASN A 223 12.65 28.57 15.90
C ASN A 223 13.10 28.62 14.43
N SER A 224 13.30 29.83 13.92
CA SER A 224 14.25 30.07 12.82
C SER A 224 15.72 29.84 13.25
N ASN A 225 15.89 29.41 14.51
CA ASN A 225 17.10 28.90 15.13
C ASN A 225 16.98 27.39 15.50
N LEU A 226 16.34 26.53 14.69
CA LEU A 226 16.50 25.07 14.77
C LEU A 226 17.49 24.56 13.70
N LYS A 227 18.36 25.44 13.20
CA LYS A 227 19.77 25.06 13.19
C LYS A 227 20.17 25.04 14.64
N ALA A 228 20.80 23.96 15.09
CA ALA A 228 21.33 23.81 16.45
C ALA A 228 21.69 25.19 17.06
N GLN A 229 20.97 25.61 18.10
CA GLN A 229 21.14 26.94 18.71
C GLN A 229 22.54 27.06 19.30
N SER A 230 23.07 25.93 19.75
CA SER A 230 24.48 25.67 20.03
C SER A 230 25.09 24.76 18.94
N SER A 231 26.42 24.61 18.89
CA SER A 231 27.05 23.56 18.05
C SER A 231 26.71 22.13 18.48
N ASP A 232 26.10 21.98 19.67
CA ASP A 232 25.97 20.71 20.38
C ASP A 232 24.51 20.21 20.38
N ASP A 233 23.56 20.99 19.87
CA ASP A 233 22.16 20.55 19.79
C ASP A 233 21.95 19.54 18.64
N VAL A 234 21.32 18.42 18.96
CA VAL A 234 20.97 17.39 17.99
C VAL A 234 19.59 17.68 17.41
N VAL A 235 19.53 17.95 16.11
CA VAL A 235 18.27 18.10 15.36
C VAL A 235 18.00 16.80 14.61
N PHE A 236 16.78 16.29 14.75
CA PHE A 236 16.33 15.07 14.09
C PHE A 236 14.84 15.15 13.78
N SER A 237 14.37 14.18 13.00
CA SER A 237 13.01 14.09 12.49
C SER A 237 12.38 12.73 12.83
N VAL A 238 11.07 12.74 13.06
CA VAL A 238 10.31 11.55 13.46
C VAL A 238 9.08 11.40 12.58
N LEU A 239 8.87 10.19 12.04
CA LEU A 239 7.67 9.80 11.32
C LEU A 239 6.89 8.78 12.15
N SER A 240 5.59 9.03 12.37
CA SER A 240 4.65 8.01 12.84
C SER A 240 3.64 7.73 11.75
N TYR A 241 3.44 6.46 11.37
CA TYR A 241 2.51 6.11 10.30
C TYR A 241 1.93 4.70 10.43
N ASN A 242 0.59 4.62 10.56
CA ASN A 242 -0.16 3.38 10.39
C ASN A 242 -0.30 3.08 8.89
N ILE A 243 0.35 2.02 8.42
CA ILE A 243 0.48 1.70 6.98
C ILE A 243 -0.58 0.72 6.45
N LEU A 244 -1.57 0.36 7.27
CA LEU A 244 -2.64 -0.59 6.98
C LEU A 244 -2.14 -2.00 6.60
N ALA A 245 -2.30 -2.95 7.52
CA ALA A 245 -1.94 -4.35 7.26
C ALA A 245 -2.82 -4.92 6.14
N ASP A 246 -2.25 -5.73 5.26
CA ASP A 246 -3.01 -6.27 4.13
C ASP A 246 -4.12 -7.23 4.55
N SER A 247 -3.89 -8.01 5.61
CA SER A 247 -4.93 -8.81 6.26
C SER A 247 -6.17 -8.00 6.70
N LEU A 248 -6.06 -6.68 6.89
CA LEU A 248 -7.16 -5.79 7.27
C LEU A 248 -7.78 -5.03 6.07
N SER A 249 -7.12 -5.01 4.91
CA SER A 249 -7.52 -4.21 3.74
C SER A 249 -8.79 -4.75 3.04
N THR A 250 -8.98 -6.07 3.06
CA THR A 250 -9.90 -6.77 2.14
C THR A 250 -11.39 -6.64 2.45
N LYS A 251 -11.78 -6.25 3.67
CA LYS A 251 -13.20 -6.17 4.10
C LYS A 251 -13.69 -4.77 4.41
N ALA A 252 -12.80 -3.82 4.69
CA ALA A 252 -13.17 -2.53 5.26
C ALA A 252 -13.42 -1.43 4.21
N PHE A 253 -12.87 -1.55 2.99
CA PHE A 253 -12.74 -0.42 2.06
C PHE A 253 -13.42 -0.66 0.71
N SER A 254 -14.73 -0.94 0.71
CA SER A 254 -15.50 -1.23 -0.53
C SER A 254 -15.55 -0.08 -1.55
N TYR A 255 -15.30 1.15 -1.11
CA TYR A 255 -15.21 2.33 -1.97
C TYR A 255 -13.85 2.45 -2.71
N CYS A 256 -12.84 1.69 -2.28
CA CYS A 256 -11.51 1.68 -2.90
C CYS A 256 -11.46 0.54 -3.93
N PRO A 257 -10.99 0.78 -5.16
CA PRO A 257 -10.91 -0.30 -6.15
C PRO A 257 -9.89 -1.34 -5.70
N LYS A 258 -10.18 -2.63 -5.94
CA LYS A 258 -9.37 -3.76 -5.45
C LYS A 258 -7.89 -3.66 -5.82
N TRP A 259 -7.58 -3.19 -7.04
CA TRP A 259 -6.20 -3.00 -7.49
C TRP A 259 -5.43 -1.97 -6.64
N ALA A 260 -6.11 -0.98 -6.07
CA ALA A 260 -5.49 0.04 -5.22
C ALA A 260 -5.33 -0.43 -3.77
N LEU A 261 -6.08 -1.47 -3.37
CA LEU A 261 -5.93 -2.14 -2.07
C LEU A 261 -4.86 -3.24 -2.10
N ALA A 262 -4.59 -3.80 -3.28
CA ALA A 262 -3.59 -4.84 -3.47
C ALA A 262 -2.23 -4.44 -2.86
N TRP A 263 -1.63 -5.34 -2.11
CA TRP A 263 -0.38 -5.09 -1.41
C TRP A 263 0.74 -4.70 -2.37
N GLU A 264 0.83 -5.36 -3.53
CA GLU A 264 1.86 -5.15 -4.54
C GLU A 264 1.88 -3.71 -5.04
N TYR A 265 0.71 -3.08 -5.11
CA TYR A 265 0.58 -1.68 -5.47
C TYR A 265 0.84 -0.76 -4.28
N ARG A 266 0.35 -1.10 -3.08
CA ARG A 266 0.53 -0.26 -1.90
C ARG A 266 1.98 -0.20 -1.42
N GLN A 267 2.70 -1.32 -1.45
CA GLN A 267 4.05 -1.43 -0.87
C GLN A 267 5.04 -0.46 -1.49
N GLU A 268 5.05 -0.34 -2.82
CA GLU A 268 5.93 0.59 -3.55
C GLU A 268 5.58 2.04 -3.22
N ASN A 269 4.29 2.38 -3.25
CA ASN A 269 3.81 3.72 -2.91
C ASN A 269 4.11 4.10 -1.45
N LEU A 270 3.95 3.16 -0.51
CA LEU A 270 4.25 3.36 0.91
C LEU A 270 5.74 3.58 1.13
N LEU A 271 6.59 2.76 0.51
CA LEU A 271 8.04 2.91 0.61
C LEU A 271 8.49 4.24 0.00
N GLU A 272 8.06 4.57 -1.23
CA GLU A 272 8.33 5.85 -1.88
C GLU A 272 7.90 7.05 -1.03
N GLU A 273 6.73 6.95 -0.37
CA GLU A 273 6.24 8.00 0.53
C GLU A 273 7.12 8.13 1.78
N ILE A 274 7.41 7.02 2.46
CA ILE A 274 8.19 6.99 3.71
C ILE A 274 9.60 7.55 3.47
N ILE A 275 10.30 7.07 2.44
CA ILE A 275 11.69 7.48 2.17
C ILE A 275 11.79 8.93 1.74
N LYS A 276 10.74 9.45 1.09
CA LYS A 276 10.70 10.85 0.64
C LYS A 276 10.65 11.83 1.80
N TYR A 277 10.12 11.42 2.95
CA TYR A 277 10.15 12.25 4.15
C TYR A 277 11.53 12.35 4.79
N ASP A 278 12.45 11.42 4.46
CA ASP A 278 13.85 11.41 4.93
C ASP A 278 13.95 11.57 6.46
N ALA A 279 13.09 10.84 7.18
CA ALA A 279 12.98 10.97 8.63
C ALA A 279 14.03 10.12 9.35
N ASP A 280 14.69 10.66 10.38
CA ASP A 280 15.75 9.95 11.14
C ASP A 280 15.18 8.76 11.94
N ILE A 281 13.94 8.87 12.41
CA ILE A 281 13.27 7.86 13.23
C ILE A 281 11.91 7.51 12.61
N LEU A 282 11.71 6.22 12.31
CA LEU A 282 10.49 5.69 11.72
C LEU A 282 9.71 4.85 12.73
N CYS A 283 8.47 5.23 13.01
CA CYS A 283 7.53 4.51 13.88
C CYS A 283 6.33 4.06 13.06
N LEU A 284 6.32 2.79 12.63
CA LEU A 284 5.27 2.24 11.79
C LEU A 284 4.32 1.33 12.59
N GLN A 285 3.03 1.39 12.30
CA GLN A 285 2.00 0.49 12.85
C GLN A 285 1.34 -0.31 11.74
N GLU A 286 0.72 -1.44 12.09
CA GLU A 286 0.09 -2.38 11.15
C GLU A 286 1.03 -2.94 10.07
N VAL A 287 2.30 -3.09 10.40
CA VAL A 287 3.26 -3.79 9.54
C VAL A 287 3.02 -5.30 9.63
N GLN A 288 2.62 -5.93 8.52
CA GLN A 288 2.45 -7.38 8.46
C GLN A 288 3.82 -8.08 8.48
N CYS A 289 3.90 -9.26 9.11
CA CYS A 289 5.17 -9.95 9.39
C CYS A 289 5.96 -10.32 8.13
N ASP A 290 5.29 -10.95 7.17
CA ASP A 290 5.85 -11.32 5.88
C ASP A 290 6.22 -10.10 5.03
N HIS A 291 5.42 -9.03 5.09
CA HIS A 291 5.72 -7.78 4.38
C HIS A 291 6.91 -7.04 4.98
N PHE A 292 7.10 -7.14 6.30
CA PHE A 292 8.29 -6.63 6.97
C PHE A 292 9.54 -7.39 6.50
N GLU A 293 9.55 -8.72 6.68
CA GLU A 293 10.71 -9.57 6.42
C GLU A 293 11.11 -9.56 4.94
N ASN A 294 10.13 -9.62 4.03
CA ASN A 294 10.40 -9.77 2.60
C ASN A 294 10.58 -8.44 1.86
N PHE A 295 10.11 -7.32 2.41
CA PHE A 295 10.11 -6.03 1.70
C PHE A 295 10.66 -4.88 2.54
N PHE A 296 10.01 -4.46 3.64
CA PHE A 296 10.45 -3.25 4.35
C PHE A 296 11.84 -3.37 4.99
N GLU A 297 12.15 -4.50 5.62
CA GLU A 297 13.45 -4.69 6.28
C GLU A 297 14.63 -4.60 5.29
N PRO A 298 14.66 -5.34 4.17
CA PRO A 298 15.75 -5.23 3.22
C PRO A 298 15.83 -3.84 2.56
N GLU A 299 14.69 -3.21 2.22
CA GLU A 299 14.71 -1.89 1.58
C GLU A 299 15.18 -0.77 2.54
N LEU A 300 14.72 -0.75 3.79
CA LEU A 300 15.15 0.24 4.79
C LEU A 300 16.63 0.05 5.18
N LYS A 301 17.12 -1.19 5.25
CA LYS A 301 18.55 -1.46 5.51
C LYS A 301 19.45 -0.97 4.39
N LYS A 302 19.03 -1.06 3.11
CA LYS A 302 19.79 -0.48 1.97
C LYS A 302 19.97 1.03 2.11
N LEU A 303 19.03 1.70 2.77
CA LEU A 303 19.06 3.14 3.04
C LEU A 303 19.81 3.50 4.33
N GLY A 304 20.33 2.53 5.07
CA GLY A 304 21.13 2.74 6.28
C GLY A 304 20.35 2.74 7.59
N TYR A 305 19.05 2.42 7.59
CA TYR A 305 18.28 2.30 8.83
C TYR A 305 18.65 1.04 9.61
N SER A 306 18.77 1.18 10.93
CA SER A 306 18.65 0.06 11.86
C SER A 306 17.17 -0.22 12.11
N VAL A 307 16.76 -1.49 11.99
CA VAL A 307 15.34 -1.85 11.98
C VAL A 307 15.05 -2.82 13.12
N MET A 308 14.02 -2.51 13.92
CA MET A 308 13.49 -3.40 14.97
C MET A 308 12.00 -3.62 14.74
N TYR A 309 11.58 -4.88 14.88
CA TYR A 309 10.20 -5.29 14.64
C TYR A 309 9.68 -6.13 15.80
N LYS A 310 8.45 -5.81 16.23
CA LYS A 310 7.71 -6.58 17.24
C LYS A 310 6.32 -6.88 16.71
N LYS A 311 6.10 -8.14 16.36
CA LYS A 311 4.75 -8.64 16.03
C LYS A 311 3.87 -8.59 17.28
N LYS A 312 2.57 -8.34 17.09
CA LYS A 312 1.53 -8.64 18.11
C LYS A 312 1.62 -10.13 18.45
N THR A 313 2.07 -10.48 19.64
CA THR A 313 2.27 -11.87 20.07
C THR A 313 1.19 -12.28 21.07
N GLY A 314 0.49 -13.38 20.77
CA GLY A 314 -0.49 -14.12 21.61
C GLY A 314 -0.09 -14.44 23.06
N ALA A 315 1.17 -14.16 23.41
CA ALA A 315 1.74 -14.34 24.74
C ALA A 315 3.06 -13.54 24.79
N GLY A 316 3.02 -12.34 25.36
CA GLY A 316 4.22 -11.58 25.73
C GLY A 316 4.37 -11.58 27.24
N LEU A 317 5.35 -12.33 27.76
CA LEU A 317 5.70 -12.53 29.17
C LEU A 317 5.97 -11.26 30.01
N GLU A 318 5.82 -10.05 29.46
CA GLU A 318 6.10 -8.78 30.15
C GLU A 318 4.86 -7.95 30.50
N PHE A 319 3.75 -8.09 29.77
CA PHE A 319 2.46 -7.46 30.14
C PHE A 319 1.73 -8.22 31.26
N ASP A 320 2.24 -9.39 31.62
CA ASP A 320 1.46 -10.41 32.32
C ASP A 320 1.30 -10.10 33.81
N LYS A 321 2.26 -9.45 34.47
CA LYS A 321 2.19 -9.26 35.94
C LYS A 321 1.14 -8.24 36.37
N GLU A 322 1.11 -7.07 35.72
CA GLU A 322 0.17 -6.01 36.08
C GLU A 322 -1.24 -6.35 35.59
N ALA A 323 -1.36 -6.87 34.36
CA ALA A 323 -2.63 -7.38 33.84
C ALA A 323 -3.17 -8.53 34.71
N SER A 324 -2.34 -9.52 35.07
CA SER A 324 -2.75 -10.62 35.96
C SER A 324 -3.16 -10.11 37.34
N SER A 325 -2.49 -9.09 37.89
CA SER A 325 -2.89 -8.49 39.16
C SER A 325 -4.28 -7.87 39.08
N VAL A 326 -4.59 -7.15 38.01
CA VAL A 326 -5.92 -6.58 37.78
C VAL A 326 -6.95 -7.69 37.58
N VAL A 327 -6.67 -8.68 36.75
CA VAL A 327 -7.55 -9.83 36.50
C VAL A 327 -7.86 -10.60 37.79
N ASN A 328 -6.88 -10.80 38.66
CA ASN A 328 -7.09 -11.48 39.94
C ASN A 328 -7.95 -10.67 40.92
N ALA A 329 -7.97 -9.33 40.77
CA ALA A 329 -8.80 -8.44 41.57
C ALA A 329 -10.26 -8.35 41.09
N LEU A 330 -10.56 -8.79 39.87
CA LEU A 330 -11.92 -8.80 39.32
C LEU A 330 -12.87 -9.78 40.02
N GLU A 331 -14.17 -9.52 39.90
CA GLU A 331 -15.22 -10.44 40.34
C GLU A 331 -15.20 -11.74 39.53
N PRO A 332 -15.43 -12.92 40.15
CA PRO A 332 -15.32 -14.23 39.50
C PRO A 332 -16.06 -14.35 38.17
N GLU A 333 -17.24 -13.73 38.05
CA GLU A 333 -18.11 -13.79 36.87
C GLU A 333 -17.50 -13.09 35.64
N ILE A 334 -16.69 -12.05 35.84
CA ILE A 334 -16.08 -11.25 34.76
C ILE A 334 -14.59 -11.55 34.58
N ARG A 335 -13.97 -12.38 35.43
CA ARG A 335 -12.54 -12.75 35.34
C ARG A 335 -12.15 -13.34 33.99
N PHE A 336 -13.01 -14.18 33.41
CA PHE A 336 -12.74 -14.78 32.10
C PHE A 336 -12.69 -13.70 31.00
N GLU A 337 -13.68 -12.80 31.00
CA GLU A 337 -13.75 -11.68 30.06
C GLU A 337 -12.60 -10.69 30.27
N GLY A 338 -12.31 -10.32 31.51
CA GLY A 338 -11.20 -9.44 31.87
C GLY A 338 -9.84 -10.03 31.51
N SER A 339 -9.63 -11.34 31.75
CA SER A 339 -8.44 -12.05 31.29
C SER A 339 -8.32 -11.97 29.78
N HIS A 340 -9.38 -12.31 29.04
CA HIS A 340 -9.38 -12.25 27.58
C HIS A 340 -9.10 -10.83 27.04
N CYS A 341 -9.70 -9.82 27.65
CA CYS A 341 -9.58 -8.43 27.21
C CYS A 341 -8.23 -7.78 27.56
N LEU A 342 -7.65 -8.10 28.71
CA LEU A 342 -6.39 -7.49 29.17
C LEU A 342 -5.15 -8.26 28.72
N THR A 343 -5.25 -9.59 28.57
CA THR A 343 -4.08 -10.45 28.30
C THR A 343 -4.06 -11.04 26.89
N SER A 344 -5.22 -11.23 26.24
CA SER A 344 -5.32 -11.93 24.94
C SER A 344 -5.48 -11.00 23.73
N LYS A 345 -5.36 -9.68 23.91
CA LYS A 345 -5.51 -8.69 22.81
C LYS A 345 -4.21 -8.37 22.07
N ASP A 346 -3.09 -8.94 22.51
CA ASP A 346 -1.79 -8.99 21.81
C ASP A 346 -1.18 -7.64 21.39
N ASN A 347 -1.73 -6.53 21.87
CA ASN A 347 -1.17 -5.21 21.62
C ASN A 347 0.20 -5.11 22.30
N VAL A 348 1.14 -4.49 21.60
CA VAL A 348 2.54 -4.37 22.01
C VAL A 348 2.97 -2.92 21.89
N ALA A 349 3.89 -2.53 22.76
CA ALA A 349 4.69 -1.32 22.58
C ALA A 349 6.14 -1.74 22.33
N LEU A 350 6.77 -1.12 21.33
CA LEU A 350 8.20 -1.24 21.08
C LEU A 350 8.88 0.01 21.67
N VAL A 351 9.78 -0.19 22.63
CA VAL A 351 10.50 0.89 23.30
C VAL A 351 11.99 0.75 23.02
N VAL A 352 12.62 1.83 22.57
CA VAL A 352 14.04 1.88 22.23
C VAL A 352 14.67 3.10 22.87
N VAL A 353 15.89 2.95 23.38
CA VAL A 353 16.72 4.08 23.80
C VAL A 353 17.78 4.28 22.72
N LEU A 354 17.82 5.48 22.14
CA LEU A 354 18.73 5.85 21.07
C LEU A 354 19.78 6.81 21.62
N GLU A 355 21.03 6.64 21.17
CA GLU A 355 22.16 7.48 21.55
C GLU A 355 22.65 8.25 20.33
N SER A 356 22.93 9.55 20.48
CA SER A 356 23.49 10.37 19.40
C SER A 356 24.92 9.96 19.06
N LEU A 357 25.21 9.86 17.76
CA LEU A 357 26.55 9.57 17.25
C LEU A 357 27.43 10.82 17.10
N GLN A 358 26.94 12.02 17.47
CA GLN A 358 27.75 13.23 17.34
C GLN A 358 29.01 13.14 18.21
N ASN A 359 30.17 13.25 17.57
CA ASN A 359 31.51 13.07 18.15
C ASN A 359 31.82 14.15 19.20
N GLY A 360 31.53 13.86 20.46
CA GLY A 360 32.19 14.55 21.58
C GLY A 360 33.68 14.19 21.59
N SER A 361 34.55 15.13 21.24
CA SER A 361 36.01 14.99 21.32
C SER A 361 36.55 14.86 22.76
N ASN A 362 35.67 14.80 23.77
CA ASN A 362 36.00 14.51 25.16
C ASN A 362 35.19 13.30 25.64
N ARG A 363 35.90 12.27 26.11
CA ARG A 363 35.35 10.98 26.55
C ARG A 363 34.52 11.03 27.86
N ASP A 364 34.23 12.21 28.38
CA ASP A 364 33.55 12.42 29.67
C ASP A 364 32.18 13.13 29.54
N ASP A 365 31.73 13.49 28.33
CA ASP A 365 30.42 14.10 28.13
C ASP A 365 29.34 13.02 27.91
N PHE A 366 28.25 13.09 28.66
CA PHE A 366 27.15 12.14 28.55
C PHE A 366 26.57 12.19 27.13
N GLN A 367 26.65 11.08 26.38
CA GLN A 367 26.01 10.96 25.07
C GLN A 367 24.51 11.30 25.20
N SER A 368 24.02 12.20 24.35
CA SER A 368 22.61 12.59 24.34
C SER A 368 21.76 11.38 23.99
N ARG A 369 20.86 11.01 24.90
CA ARG A 369 19.98 9.84 24.77
C ARG A 369 18.52 10.27 24.71
N ILE A 370 17.74 9.58 23.89
CA ILE A 370 16.28 9.74 23.81
C ILE A 370 15.61 8.37 23.94
N CYS A 371 14.45 8.33 24.59
CA CYS A 371 13.59 7.14 24.64
C CYS A 371 12.48 7.31 23.60
N VAL A 372 12.34 6.36 22.67
CA VAL A 372 11.28 6.36 21.66
C VAL A 372 10.41 5.14 21.87
N ALA A 373 9.11 5.37 22.02
CA ALA A 373 8.09 4.33 22.09
C ALA A 373 7.22 4.39 20.84
N ASN A 374 6.90 3.21 20.29
CA ASN A 374 5.94 3.03 19.22
C ASN A 374 4.87 2.02 19.66
N THR A 375 3.60 2.35 19.53
CA THR A 375 2.49 1.46 19.94
C THR A 375 1.33 1.47 18.95
N HIS A 376 0.54 0.41 19.00
CA HIS A 376 -0.79 0.36 18.40
C HIS A 376 -1.74 -0.19 19.45
N ILE A 377 -2.49 0.70 20.10
CA ILE A 377 -3.43 0.39 21.19
C ILE A 377 -4.65 -0.37 20.67
N HIS A 378 -5.27 -1.17 21.52
CA HIS A 378 -6.43 -1.97 21.17
C HIS A 378 -7.59 -1.12 20.62
N TRP A 379 -8.13 -1.54 19.48
CA TRP A 379 -9.41 -1.08 18.99
C TRP A 379 -10.53 -1.99 19.52
N SER A 380 -11.30 -1.49 20.49
CA SER A 380 -12.51 -2.15 20.99
C SER A 380 -13.67 -1.19 21.06
N LYS A 381 -14.79 -1.53 20.43
CA LYS A 381 -16.04 -0.86 20.71
C LYS A 381 -16.60 -1.38 22.04
N GLY A 382 -16.63 -0.52 23.05
CA GLY A 382 -17.23 -0.83 24.35
C GLY A 382 -16.29 -1.43 25.40
N HIS A 383 -14.96 -1.35 25.21
CA HIS A 383 -13.96 -1.64 26.25
C HIS A 383 -12.96 -0.47 26.35
N GLU A 384 -13.46 0.72 26.65
CA GLU A 384 -12.64 1.92 26.80
C GLU A 384 -11.67 1.79 27.99
N ASP A 385 -12.04 0.98 28.97
CA ASP A 385 -11.21 0.58 30.09
C ASP A 385 -9.95 -0.18 29.72
N VAL A 386 -10.02 -1.10 28.77
CA VAL A 386 -8.85 -1.82 28.24
C VAL A 386 -7.92 -0.85 27.51
N THR A 387 -8.47 0.06 26.72
CA THR A 387 -7.70 1.11 26.04
C THR A 387 -6.98 2.00 27.06
N LEU A 388 -7.67 2.43 28.12
CA LEU A 388 -7.05 3.22 29.19
C LEU A 388 -5.99 2.42 29.95
N PHE A 389 -6.24 1.16 30.27
CA PHE A 389 -5.26 0.28 30.91
C PHE A 389 -3.96 0.19 30.09
N GLN A 390 -4.06 -0.05 28.78
CA GLN A 390 -2.89 -0.15 27.91
C GLN A 390 -2.08 1.15 27.84
N VAL A 391 -2.77 2.29 27.73
CA VAL A 391 -2.12 3.61 27.72
C VAL A 391 -1.49 3.93 29.09
N ALA A 392 -2.21 3.68 30.18
CA ALA A 392 -1.72 3.87 31.54
C ALA A 392 -0.47 3.03 31.82
N HIS A 393 -0.48 1.77 31.43
CA HIS A 393 0.64 0.86 31.60
C HIS A 393 1.87 1.32 30.80
N LEU A 394 1.68 1.71 29.53
CA LEU A 394 2.76 2.23 28.68
C LEU A 394 3.40 3.48 29.30
N VAL A 395 2.60 4.48 29.64
CA VAL A 395 3.11 5.77 30.13
C VAL A 395 3.76 5.61 31.52
N ASN A 396 3.19 4.80 32.41
CA ASN A 396 3.81 4.50 33.71
C ASN A 396 5.14 3.73 33.55
N GLY A 397 5.24 2.83 32.56
CA GLY A 397 6.49 2.16 32.22
C GLY A 397 7.55 3.15 31.72
N LEU A 398 7.17 4.04 30.80
CA LEU A 398 8.04 5.07 30.26
C LEU A 398 8.46 6.09 31.33
N GLU A 399 7.58 6.46 32.25
CA GLU A 399 7.88 7.33 33.39
C GLU A 399 9.05 6.76 34.23
N LYS A 400 9.04 5.46 34.51
CA LYS A 400 10.15 4.80 35.23
C LYS A 400 11.47 4.88 34.45
N ILE A 401 11.42 4.74 33.13
CA ILE A 401 12.61 4.87 32.26
C ILE A 401 13.13 6.31 32.27
N ALA A 402 12.26 7.30 32.07
CA ALA A 402 12.63 8.72 32.15
C ALA A 402 13.22 9.10 33.50
N GLN A 403 12.63 8.66 34.62
CA GLN A 403 13.13 8.99 35.95
C GLN A 403 14.45 8.30 36.27
N SER A 404 14.62 7.04 35.85
CA SER A 404 15.85 6.28 36.13
C SER A 404 17.04 6.71 35.27
N GLN A 405 16.81 7.13 34.03
CA GLN A 405 17.86 7.49 33.08
C GLN A 405 18.00 9.00 32.83
N GLN A 406 17.03 9.81 33.28
CA GLN A 406 16.93 11.25 33.03
C GLN A 406 16.99 11.60 31.54
N ILE A 407 16.20 10.89 30.72
CA ILE A 407 16.15 11.06 29.27
C ILE A 407 14.77 11.54 28.78
N PRO A 408 14.70 12.39 27.74
CA PRO A 408 13.46 12.76 27.07
C PRO A 408 12.75 11.55 26.46
N ILE A 409 11.44 11.64 26.32
CA ILE A 409 10.59 10.59 25.74
C ILE A 409 9.85 11.12 24.51
N ILE A 410 9.75 10.27 23.48
CA ILE A 410 8.86 10.41 22.34
C ILE A 410 7.95 9.18 22.32
N ILE A 411 6.64 9.39 22.17
CA ILE A 411 5.63 8.34 22.08
C ILE A 411 4.87 8.52 20.77
N CYS A 412 5.14 7.63 19.83
CA CYS A 412 4.45 7.53 18.55
C CYS A 412 3.42 6.40 18.63
N GLY A 413 2.32 6.53 17.90
CA GLY A 413 1.43 5.40 17.72
C GLY A 413 0.03 5.73 17.26
N ASP A 414 -0.68 4.66 16.91
CA ASP A 414 -2.13 4.64 16.78
C ASP A 414 -2.73 4.28 18.14
N PHE A 415 -3.34 5.26 18.80
CA PHE A 415 -3.91 5.10 20.13
C PHE A 415 -5.36 4.60 20.09
N ASN A 416 -5.98 4.52 18.91
CA ASN A 416 -7.41 4.24 18.74
C ASN A 416 -8.30 5.08 19.67
N SER A 417 -7.82 6.26 20.08
CA SER A 417 -8.40 7.12 21.11
C SER A 417 -8.59 8.52 20.55
N ARG A 418 -9.80 9.05 20.66
CA ARG A 418 -10.12 10.39 20.17
C ARG A 418 -9.58 11.47 21.11
N PRO A 419 -9.31 12.68 20.60
CA PRO A 419 -8.96 13.81 21.45
C PRO A 419 -10.02 14.05 22.52
N GLY A 420 -9.59 14.17 23.77
CA GLY A 420 -10.46 14.38 24.93
C GLY A 420 -11.05 13.12 25.57
N SER A 421 -10.78 11.91 25.05
CA SER A 421 -11.08 10.66 25.76
C SER A 421 -10.22 10.50 27.01
N ASP A 422 -10.58 9.58 27.91
CA ASP A 422 -9.81 9.31 29.13
C ASP A 422 -8.36 8.90 28.86
N PRO A 423 -8.05 7.98 27.91
CA PRO A 423 -6.67 7.68 27.54
C PRO A 423 -5.91 8.90 27.02
N HIS A 424 -6.54 9.73 26.17
CA HIS A 424 -5.91 10.95 25.66
C HIS A 424 -5.63 11.96 26.78
N ASN A 425 -6.64 12.25 27.61
CA ASN A 425 -6.53 13.17 28.74
C ASN A 425 -5.46 12.72 29.71
N PHE A 426 -5.39 11.42 30.02
CA PHE A 426 -4.35 10.88 30.86
C PHE A 426 -2.95 11.24 30.34
N VAL A 427 -2.68 11.04 29.04
CA VAL A 427 -1.37 11.37 28.43
C VAL A 427 -1.08 12.88 28.46
N VAL A 428 -2.04 13.73 28.06
CA VAL A 428 -1.76 15.18 27.87
C VAL A 428 -1.91 16.01 29.14
N LYS A 429 -2.72 15.58 30.11
CA LYS A 429 -2.94 16.30 31.38
C LYS A 429 -2.11 15.75 32.53
N GLY A 430 -1.50 14.57 32.37
CA GLY A 430 -0.81 13.87 33.45
C GLY A 430 -1.73 13.12 34.40
N SER A 431 -3.05 13.26 34.26
CA SER A 431 -4.04 12.54 35.06
C SER A 431 -5.35 12.37 34.29
N ALA A 432 -6.14 11.38 34.70
CA ALA A 432 -7.51 11.22 34.20
C ALA A 432 -8.47 10.96 35.37
N ASP A 433 -9.34 11.94 35.62
CA ASP A 433 -10.44 11.84 36.59
C ASP A 433 -11.58 11.06 35.96
N CYS A 434 -11.43 9.73 35.91
CA CYS A 434 -12.40 8.85 35.27
C CYS A 434 -13.59 8.57 36.18
N ILE A 435 -14.80 8.66 35.65
CA ILE A 435 -16.00 8.21 36.35
C ILE A 435 -16.22 6.74 35.98
N SER A 436 -16.17 5.84 36.97
CA SER A 436 -16.45 4.42 36.76
C SER A 436 -17.95 4.22 36.53
N GLU A 437 -18.36 4.30 35.28
CA GLU A 437 -19.69 3.95 34.79
C GLU A 437 -19.59 2.73 33.88
N LYS A 438 -20.59 1.86 33.91
CA LYS A 438 -20.61 0.62 33.12
C LYS A 438 -20.40 0.82 31.61
N ALA A 439 -20.67 2.02 31.10
CA ALA A 439 -20.47 2.37 29.69
C ALA A 439 -18.97 2.51 29.32
N ASN A 440 -18.15 3.04 30.22
CA ASN A 440 -16.74 3.37 29.97
C ASN A 440 -15.79 2.41 30.72
N ASP A 441 -16.28 1.84 31.82
CA ASP A 441 -15.58 0.89 32.69
C ASP A 441 -16.36 -0.43 32.84
N PRO A 442 -16.62 -1.17 31.73
CA PRO A 442 -17.39 -2.41 31.75
C PRO A 442 -16.78 -3.49 32.65
N LEU A 443 -15.45 -3.52 32.79
CA LEU A 443 -14.75 -4.47 33.68
C LEU A 443 -14.57 -3.92 35.10
N GLY A 444 -14.88 -2.66 35.37
CA GLY A 444 -14.71 -2.06 36.71
C GLY A 444 -13.24 -1.92 37.12
N ILE A 445 -12.34 -1.74 36.15
CA ILE A 445 -10.89 -1.77 36.38
C ILE A 445 -10.28 -0.40 36.70
N TYR A 446 -10.98 0.71 36.49
CA TYR A 446 -10.43 2.06 36.73
C TYR A 446 -9.87 2.24 38.14
N GLN A 447 -10.53 1.65 39.14
CA GLN A 447 -10.11 1.72 40.54
C GLN A 447 -8.75 1.03 40.82
N TYR A 448 -8.28 0.16 39.94
CA TYR A 448 -7.00 -0.52 40.08
C TYR A 448 -5.86 0.15 39.29
N LEU A 449 -6.17 1.19 38.50
CA LEU A 449 -5.20 1.85 37.62
C LEU A 449 -4.50 2.99 38.34
N LYS A 450 -3.19 3.13 38.11
CA LYS A 450 -2.44 4.34 38.46
C LYS A 450 -2.65 5.40 37.37
N LEU A 451 -3.70 6.21 37.51
CA LEU A 451 -4.10 7.26 36.57
C LEU A 451 -3.47 8.63 36.86
N HIS A 452 -2.20 8.63 37.26
CA HIS A 452 -1.39 9.86 37.34
C HIS A 452 0.07 9.60 36.92
N HIS A 453 0.65 10.52 36.15
CA HIS A 453 2.08 10.55 35.80
C HIS A 453 2.64 11.98 35.83
N SER A 454 3.97 12.07 35.92
CA SER A 454 4.74 13.33 36.01
C SER A 454 5.40 13.76 34.70
N LEU A 455 5.27 12.95 33.64
CA LEU A 455 5.80 13.31 32.33
C LEU A 455 5.07 14.54 31.77
N SER A 456 5.83 15.57 31.41
CA SER A 456 5.32 16.79 30.76
C SER A 456 5.15 16.57 29.26
N LEU A 457 4.20 15.73 28.87
CA LEU A 457 3.99 15.34 27.48
C LEU A 457 3.18 16.39 26.71
N VAL A 458 3.63 16.70 25.50
CA VAL A 458 2.99 17.65 24.57
C VAL A 458 2.74 16.93 23.25
N SER A 459 1.57 17.19 22.64
CA SER A 459 1.24 16.71 21.30
C SER A 459 1.98 17.52 20.24
N ALA A 460 2.62 16.85 19.27
CA ALA A 460 3.28 17.49 18.14
C ALA A 460 2.32 18.38 17.32
N TYR A 461 1.03 18.04 17.25
CA TYR A 461 0.05 18.82 16.50
C TYR A 461 -0.27 20.18 17.13
N SER A 462 -0.08 20.34 18.44
CA SER A 462 -0.29 21.62 19.13
C SER A 462 0.57 22.75 18.54
N SER A 463 1.69 22.40 17.92
CA SER A 463 2.59 23.33 17.20
C SER A 463 1.87 24.15 16.11
N PHE A 464 0.80 23.61 15.49
CA PHE A 464 0.02 24.35 14.49
C PHE A 464 -0.68 25.57 15.08
N LEU A 465 -1.08 25.55 16.35
CA LEU A 465 -1.76 26.67 17.01
C LEU A 465 -0.83 27.84 17.32
N HIS A 466 0.47 27.59 17.37
CA HIS A 466 1.50 28.58 17.71
C HIS A 466 2.35 28.99 16.50
N SER A 467 1.95 28.55 15.30
CA SER A 467 2.66 28.80 14.04
C SER A 467 1.98 29.85 13.18
N ASP A 468 2.70 30.89 12.76
CA ASP A 468 2.19 31.85 11.77
C ASP A 468 2.10 31.20 10.39
N GLY A 469 1.27 31.70 9.46
CA GLY A 469 1.24 31.22 8.07
C GLY A 469 0.65 29.82 7.84
N VAL A 470 -0.02 29.27 8.86
CA VAL A 470 -0.79 28.01 8.80
C VAL A 470 -2.24 28.22 9.24
N GLU A 471 -2.82 29.38 8.92
CA GLU A 471 -4.17 29.79 9.34
C GLU A 471 -5.27 28.86 8.77
N GLU A 472 -5.01 28.21 7.63
CA GLU A 472 -5.91 27.19 7.10
C GLU A 472 -5.91 25.92 7.96
N GLN A 473 -4.74 25.50 8.43
CA GLN A 473 -4.58 24.32 9.28
C GLN A 473 -5.10 24.59 10.69
N GLN A 474 -4.83 25.78 11.24
CA GLN A 474 -5.38 26.21 12.52
C GLN A 474 -6.90 26.12 12.55
N ARG A 475 -7.58 26.50 11.46
CA ARG A 475 -9.05 26.34 11.34
C ARG A 475 -9.52 24.89 11.29
N LYS A 476 -8.62 23.94 11.01
CA LYS A 476 -8.89 22.49 11.00
C LYS A 476 -8.47 21.80 12.31
N MET A 477 -7.90 22.55 13.25
CA MET A 477 -7.60 22.09 14.61
C MET A 477 -8.80 22.30 15.52
N ASN A 478 -9.00 21.39 16.46
CA ASN A 478 -9.94 21.56 17.55
C ASN A 478 -9.35 22.52 18.60
N SER A 479 -10.06 23.60 18.93
CA SER A 479 -9.56 24.63 19.86
C SER A 479 -9.49 24.19 21.32
N GLN A 480 -10.21 23.12 21.71
CA GLN A 480 -10.20 22.59 23.07
C GLN A 480 -9.08 21.58 23.28
N THR A 481 -8.85 20.71 22.28
CA THR A 481 -7.88 19.62 22.41
C THR A 481 -6.55 19.92 21.75
N SER A 482 -6.46 20.93 20.88
CA SER A 482 -5.27 21.24 20.08
C SER A 482 -4.86 20.11 19.13
N GLU A 483 -5.84 19.34 18.67
CA GLU A 483 -5.66 18.19 17.79
C GLU A 483 -6.36 18.38 16.44
N PRO A 484 -5.89 17.76 15.34
CA PRO A 484 -6.53 17.89 14.03
C PRO A 484 -7.93 17.26 14.02
N ALA A 485 -8.72 17.56 12.99
CA ALA A 485 -10.03 16.92 12.79
C ALA A 485 -9.92 15.41 12.54
N PHE A 486 -8.87 14.97 11.84
CA PHE A 486 -8.61 13.56 11.62
C PHE A 486 -7.15 13.26 11.27
N THR A 487 -6.72 12.05 11.61
CA THR A 487 -5.52 11.37 11.11
C THR A 487 -5.90 10.09 10.34
N TYR A 488 -7.08 9.55 10.65
CA TYR A 488 -7.74 8.45 9.96
C TYR A 488 -9.01 8.92 9.26
N PHE A 489 -9.22 8.49 8.01
CA PHE A 489 -10.42 8.82 7.23
C PHE A 489 -10.90 7.61 6.39
N SER A 490 -12.16 7.23 6.60
CA SER A 490 -12.90 6.26 5.78
C SER A 490 -14.33 6.72 5.52
N ASP A 491 -15.09 5.95 4.74
CA ASP A 491 -16.51 6.22 4.46
C ASP A 491 -17.42 6.12 5.70
N LYS A 492 -17.01 5.31 6.70
CA LYS A 492 -17.77 5.06 7.93
C LYS A 492 -17.32 5.89 9.11
N PHE A 493 -16.06 6.30 9.13
CA PHE A 493 -15.47 6.95 10.28
C PHE A 493 -14.31 7.86 9.86
N PHE A 494 -14.23 9.02 10.50
CA PHE A 494 -13.03 9.84 10.52
C PHE A 494 -12.78 10.32 11.95
N GLY A 495 -11.52 10.56 12.26
CA GLY A 495 -11.11 11.06 13.56
C GLY A 495 -9.60 11.02 13.74
N THR A 496 -9.13 11.69 14.79
CA THR A 496 -7.73 11.70 15.18
C THR A 496 -7.49 10.53 16.12
N LEU A 497 -6.60 9.64 15.70
CA LEU A 497 -6.24 8.40 16.40
C LEU A 497 -4.72 8.27 16.54
N ASP A 498 -3.96 8.92 15.66
CA ASP A 498 -2.51 8.81 15.55
C ASP A 498 -1.85 10.04 16.19
N TYR A 499 -0.90 9.81 17.09
CA TYR A 499 -0.25 10.88 17.83
C TYR A 499 1.27 10.72 17.85
N ILE A 500 1.95 11.85 17.96
CA ILE A 500 3.34 11.95 18.37
C ILE A 500 3.35 12.83 19.61
N PHE A 501 3.54 12.23 20.78
CA PHE A 501 3.73 12.94 22.04
C PHE A 501 5.22 13.01 22.35
N TYR A 502 5.68 14.11 22.94
CA TYR A 502 7.06 14.24 23.38
C TYR A 502 7.14 15.02 24.69
N THR A 503 8.20 14.83 25.46
CA THR A 503 8.46 15.63 26.66
C THR A 503 8.80 17.07 26.28
N GLY A 504 7.93 18.02 26.60
CA GLY A 504 8.21 19.45 26.54
C GLY A 504 8.83 19.92 27.84
N TYR A 505 9.99 20.58 27.77
CA TYR A 505 10.68 21.17 28.91
C TYR A 505 10.46 22.67 28.99
#